data_AF-A0A0L6J3E1-F1
#
_entry.id   AF-A0A0L6J3E1-F1
#
_cell.length_a   1.000
_cell.length_b   1.000
_cell.length_c   1.000
_cell.angle_alpha   90.00
_cell.angle_beta   90.00
_cell.angle_gamma   90.00
#
_symmetry.space_group_name_H-M   'P 1'
#
loop_
_entity.id
_entity.type
_entity.pdbx_description
1 polymer ?
#
loop_
_entity_poly.entity_id
_entity_poly.type
_entity_poly.pdbx_seq_one_letter_code
_entity_poly.pdbx_strand_id
1 'polypeptide(L)'
;MALLGDGRQRVHPFVIGELALGSLRDRTTVLTPLERMPSTPIAEPDEVMHLITEQALHGLGIGYVDAHLLASAELMPGSRIWTRDRRLAAASERLGLSYHAPH
;
A
#
# COMPACT_ATOMS: atom_id res chain seq x y z
N MET A 1 8.99 -6.71 15.59
CA MET A 1 9.54 -5.40 15.20
C MET A 1 10.79 -5.60 14.34
N ALA A 2 10.66 -5.99 13.08
CA ALA A 2 11.85 -6.21 12.24
C ALA A 2 11.55 -6.05 10.74
N LEU A 3 10.67 -5.13 10.36
CA LEU A 3 10.45 -4.79 8.96
C LEU A 3 10.70 -3.30 8.71
N LEU A 4 11.59 -2.64 9.47
CA LEU A 4 12.01 -1.26 9.18
C LEU A 4 13.53 -1.13 8.92
N GLY A 5 14.28 -2.24 8.93
CA GLY A 5 15.75 -2.23 9.03
C GLY A 5 16.53 -2.39 7.71
N ASP A 6 15.94 -3.00 6.69
CA ASP A 6 16.72 -3.47 5.51
C ASP A 6 16.75 -2.47 4.33
N GLY A 7 16.17 -1.27 4.48
CA GLY A 7 16.10 -0.26 3.40
C GLY A 7 15.25 -0.66 2.19
N ARG A 8 14.58 -1.82 2.25
CA ARG A 8 13.72 -2.36 1.19
C ARG A 8 12.25 -1.97 1.33
N GLN A 9 11.87 -1.42 2.48
CA GLN A 9 10.50 -0.99 2.68
C GLN A 9 10.27 0.37 2.06
N ARG A 10 9.06 0.53 1.52
CA ARG A 10 8.59 1.76 0.91
C ARG A 10 7.22 2.06 1.48
N VAL A 11 6.85 3.33 1.48
CA VAL A 11 5.53 3.75 1.91
C VAL A 11 4.87 4.56 0.81
N HIS A 12 3.58 4.35 0.61
CA HIS A 12 2.81 5.15 -0.32
C HIS A 12 2.38 6.47 0.34
N PRO A 13 2.47 7.62 -0.33
CA PRO A 13 2.08 8.92 0.25
C PRO A 13 0.64 8.95 0.78
N PHE A 14 -0.28 8.22 0.16
CA PHE A 14 -1.67 8.14 0.64
C PHE A 14 -1.79 7.42 1.99
N VAL A 15 -0.94 6.43 2.28
CA VAL A 15 -0.93 5.79 3.61
C VAL A 15 -0.48 6.79 4.67
N ILE A 16 0.53 7.61 4.38
CA ILE A 16 0.95 8.70 5.27
C ILE A 16 -0.23 9.68 5.48
N GLY A 17 -0.92 10.06 4.40
CA GLY A 17 -2.08 10.94 4.45
C GLY A 17 -3.24 10.39 5.28
N GLU A 18 -3.61 9.12 5.11
CA GLU A 18 -4.67 8.47 5.89
C GLU A 18 -4.29 8.35 7.37
N LEU A 19 -3.05 7.96 7.68
CA LEU A 19 -2.55 7.94 9.06
C LEU A 19 -2.53 9.34 9.67
N ALA A 20 -2.22 10.35 8.87
CA ALA A 20 -2.29 11.74 9.28
C ALA A 20 -3.73 12.24 9.53
N LEU A 21 -4.75 11.68 8.89
CA LEU A 21 -6.15 12.03 9.20
C LEU A 21 -6.65 11.26 10.44
N GLY A 22 -6.04 10.12 10.75
CA GLY A 22 -6.42 9.26 11.88
C GLY A 22 -6.06 9.82 13.26
N SER A 23 -6.67 9.22 14.30
CA SER A 23 -6.35 9.51 15.70
C SER A 23 -5.07 8.79 16.13
N LEU A 24 -3.92 9.42 15.90
CA LEU A 24 -2.62 8.95 16.40
C LEU A 24 -2.28 9.66 17.72
N ARG A 25 -2.03 8.90 18.81
CA ARG A 25 -1.62 9.47 20.12
C ARG A 25 -0.31 10.24 20.02
N ASP A 26 0.69 9.67 19.34
CA ASP A 26 2.03 10.23 19.18
C ASP A 26 2.34 10.43 17.69
N ARG A 27 1.58 11.32 17.05
CA ARG A 27 1.62 11.57 15.61
C ARG A 27 3.04 11.74 15.07
N THR A 28 3.88 12.58 15.68
CA THR A 28 5.25 12.82 15.23
C THR A 28 6.10 11.56 15.28
N THR A 29 5.98 10.78 16.35
CA THR A 29 6.72 9.51 16.52
C THR A 29 6.35 8.48 15.45
N VAL A 30 5.12 8.50 14.96
CA VAL A 30 4.64 7.58 13.91
C VAL A 30 4.93 8.10 12.50
N LEU A 31 4.61 9.36 12.20
CA LEU A 31 4.69 9.88 10.84
C LEU A 31 6.12 10.21 10.42
N THR A 32 6.96 10.78 11.29
CA THR A 32 8.31 11.20 10.91
C THR A 32 9.19 10.04 10.40
N PRO A 33 9.16 8.83 10.98
CA PRO A 33 9.85 7.69 10.38
C PRO A 33 9.30 7.29 9.00
N LEU A 34 7.98 7.31 8.82
CA LEU A 34 7.34 6.95 7.54
C LEU A 34 7.68 7.96 6.44
N GLU A 35 7.63 9.26 6.75
CA GLU A 35 7.99 10.34 5.82
C GLU A 35 9.46 10.27 5.37
N ARG A 36 10.33 9.59 6.13
CA ARG A 36 11.74 9.37 5.77
C ARG A 36 11.96 8.10 4.94
N MET A 37 10.97 7.23 4.82
CA MET A 37 11.07 6.03 3.98
C MET A 37 11.02 6.40 2.50
N PRO A 38 11.67 5.63 1.61
CA PRO A 38 11.50 5.83 0.19
C PRO A 38 10.03 5.69 -0.22
N SER A 39 9.54 6.64 -1.02
CA SER A 39 8.17 6.59 -1.54
C SER A 39 8.04 5.49 -2.61
N THR A 40 6.83 4.93 -2.72
CA THR A 40 6.39 4.22 -3.93
C THR A 40 6.00 5.22 -5.02
N PRO A 41 5.95 4.83 -6.30
CA PRO A 41 5.32 5.66 -7.33
C PRO A 41 3.85 5.93 -6.99
N ILE A 42 3.32 7.05 -7.47
CA ILE A 42 1.90 7.38 -7.40
C ILE A 42 1.31 7.02 -8.76
N ALA A 43 0.42 6.03 -8.81
CA ALA A 43 -0.31 5.71 -10.02
C ALA A 43 -1.20 6.88 -10.46
N GLU A 44 -1.24 7.15 -11.76
CA GLU A 44 -2.15 8.14 -12.32
C GLU A 44 -3.60 7.64 -12.22
N PRO A 45 -4.60 8.54 -12.16
CA PRO A 45 -6.00 8.14 -12.06
C PRO A 45 -6.42 7.14 -13.14
N ASP A 46 -5.96 7.31 -14.37
CA ASP A 46 -6.29 6.41 -15.47
C ASP A 46 -5.65 5.03 -15.31
N GLU A 47 -4.44 4.93 -14.74
CA GLU A 47 -3.80 3.65 -14.40
C GLU A 47 -4.57 2.90 -13.31
N VAL A 48 -5.06 3.62 -12.30
CA VAL A 48 -5.90 3.05 -11.24
C VAL A 48 -7.23 2.55 -11.82
N MET A 49 -7.88 3.35 -12.67
CA MET A 49 -9.14 2.98 -13.31
C MET A 49 -8.98 1.81 -14.28
N HIS A 50 -7.86 1.76 -15.01
CA HIS A 50 -7.48 0.64 -15.85
C HIS A 50 -7.38 -0.65 -15.02
N LEU A 51 -6.61 -0.62 -13.93
CA LEU A 51 -6.44 -1.77 -13.02
C LEU A 51 -7.78 -2.24 -12.43
N ILE A 52 -8.62 -1.30 -11.96
CA ILE A 52 -9.94 -1.62 -11.39
C ILE A 52 -10.78 -2.42 -12.37
N THR A 53 -10.73 -2.03 -13.65
CA THR A 53 -11.51 -2.66 -14.71
C THR A 53 -10.89 -3.99 -15.13
N GLU A 54 -9.60 -3.99 -15.48
CA GLU A 54 -8.88 -5.15 -15.99
C GLU A 54 -8.88 -6.29 -14.97
N GLN A 55 -8.61 -5.97 -13.70
CA GLN A 55 -8.50 -6.95 -12.65
C GLN A 55 -9.83 -7.19 -11.94
N ALA A 56 -10.93 -6.55 -12.35
CA ALA A 56 -12.24 -6.64 -11.72
C ALA A 56 -12.18 -6.46 -10.18
N LEU A 57 -11.64 -5.32 -9.73
CA LEU A 57 -11.49 -5.00 -8.30
C LEU A 57 -12.80 -4.56 -7.62
N HIS A 58 -13.86 -4.36 -8.40
CA HIS A 58 -15.18 -3.98 -7.89
C HIS A 58 -15.78 -5.06 -6.98
N GLY A 59 -16.51 -4.64 -5.94
CA GLY A 59 -17.21 -5.56 -5.03
C GLY A 59 -16.31 -6.31 -4.03
N LEU A 60 -15.00 -6.09 -4.01
CA LEU A 60 -14.07 -6.74 -3.07
C LEU A 60 -14.05 -6.10 -1.68
N GLY A 61 -14.75 -4.97 -1.50
CA GLY A 61 -14.80 -4.24 -0.24
C GLY A 61 -13.51 -3.49 0.11
N ILE A 62 -12.65 -3.24 -0.89
CA ILE A 62 -11.49 -2.34 -0.82
C ILE A 62 -11.89 -0.93 -1.30
N GLY A 63 -11.22 0.09 -0.76
CA GLY A 63 -11.44 1.49 -1.14
C GLY A 63 -10.65 1.90 -2.38
N TYR A 64 -10.86 3.14 -2.83
CA TYR A 64 -10.09 3.71 -3.95
C TYR A 64 -8.61 3.88 -3.61
N VAL A 65 -8.29 4.24 -2.36
CA VAL A 65 -6.90 4.30 -1.88
C VAL A 65 -6.25 2.92 -1.98
N ASP A 66 -6.93 1.85 -1.55
CA ASP A 66 -6.43 0.48 -1.67
C ASP A 66 -6.14 0.09 -3.13
N ALA A 67 -7.04 0.43 -4.07
CA ALA A 67 -6.83 0.21 -5.50
C ALA A 67 -5.59 0.98 -6.02
N HIS A 68 -5.39 2.20 -5.52
CA HIS A 68 -4.21 2.99 -5.83
C HIS A 68 -2.92 2.36 -5.28
N LEU A 69 -2.95 1.73 -4.10
CA LEU A 69 -1.80 0.99 -3.57
C LEU A 69 -1.46 -0.21 -4.44
N LEU A 70 -2.47 -0.94 -4.93
CA LEU A 70 -2.30 -2.07 -5.85
C LEU A 70 -1.66 -1.61 -7.17
N ALA A 71 -2.17 -0.53 -7.77
CA ALA A 71 -1.62 0.02 -9.01
C ALA A 71 -0.17 0.49 -8.84
N SER A 72 0.11 1.23 -7.76
CA SER A 72 1.47 1.67 -7.44
C SER A 72 2.45 0.51 -7.22
N ALA A 73 1.98 -0.63 -6.73
CA ALA A 73 2.81 -1.83 -6.59
C ALA A 73 3.10 -2.49 -7.95
N GLU A 74 2.13 -2.52 -8.88
CA GLU A 74 2.35 -3.03 -10.24
C GLU A 74 3.35 -2.18 -11.03
N LEU A 75 3.30 -0.86 -10.88
CA LEU A 75 4.23 0.08 -11.52
C LEU A 75 5.68 -0.07 -11.05
N MET A 76 5.91 -0.79 -9.95
CA MET A 76 7.22 -0.99 -9.35
C MET A 76 7.58 -2.49 -9.35
N PRO A 77 8.24 -2.99 -10.40
CA PRO A 77 8.58 -4.40 -10.54
C PRO A 77 9.31 -4.97 -9.32
N GLY A 78 8.89 -6.16 -8.90
CA GLY A 78 9.45 -6.85 -7.72
C GLY A 78 8.95 -6.31 -6.38
N SER A 79 8.06 -5.30 -6.38
CA SER A 79 7.41 -4.85 -5.17
C SER A 79 6.32 -5.82 -4.72
N ARG A 80 6.04 -5.77 -3.42
CA ARG A 80 4.98 -6.54 -2.77
C ARG A 80 4.31 -5.69 -1.69
N ILE A 81 3.03 -5.91 -1.47
CA ILE A 81 2.22 -5.24 -0.47
C ILE A 81 2.22 -6.08 0.80
N TRP A 82 2.65 -5.45 1.89
CA TRP A 82 2.42 -5.95 3.22
C TRP A 82 1.29 -5.14 3.86
N THR A 83 0.23 -5.81 4.29
CA THR A 83 -0.91 -5.17 4.94
C THR A 83 -1.48 -6.07 6.04
N ARG A 84 -2.10 -5.44 7.04
CA ARG A 84 -2.92 -6.15 8.04
C ARG A 84 -4.40 -6.15 7.70
N ASP A 85 -4.81 -5.37 6.70
CA ASP A 85 -6.18 -5.39 6.21
C ASP A 85 -6.44 -6.66 5.41
N ARG A 86 -7.47 -7.42 5.80
CA ARG A 86 -7.76 -8.73 5.22
C ARG A 86 -8.25 -8.64 3.78
N ARG A 87 -8.98 -7.58 3.42
CA ARG A 87 -9.55 -7.40 2.08
C ARG A 87 -8.47 -6.96 1.11
N LEU A 88 -7.62 -6.02 1.51
CA LEU A 88 -6.47 -5.63 0.72
C LEU A 88 -5.46 -6.78 0.60
N ALA A 89 -5.25 -7.57 1.66
CA ALA A 89 -4.41 -8.76 1.58
C ALA A 89 -4.93 -9.74 0.51
N ALA A 90 -6.21 -10.11 0.58
CA ALA A 90 -6.83 -11.02 -0.39
C ALA A 90 -6.80 -10.47 -1.83
N ALA A 91 -7.04 -9.16 -2.02
CA ALA A 91 -6.91 -8.53 -3.33
C ALA A 91 -5.47 -8.63 -3.84
N SER A 92 -4.48 -8.24 -3.02
CA SER A 92 -3.06 -8.30 -3.38
C SER A 92 -2.56 -9.73 -3.65
N GLU A 93 -3.11 -10.74 -2.97
CA GLU A 93 -2.82 -12.15 -3.25
C GLU A 93 -3.32 -12.55 -4.64
N ARG A 94 -4.54 -12.13 -5.01
CA ARG A 94 -5.12 -12.39 -6.34
C ARG A 94 -4.25 -11.84 -7.47
N LEU A 95 -3.60 -10.70 -7.23
CA LEU A 95 -2.70 -10.02 -8.17
C LEU A 95 -1.25 -10.53 -8.10
N GLY A 96 -0.93 -11.48 -7.20
CA GLY A 96 0.46 -11.93 -6.99
C GLY A 96 1.37 -10.87 -6.36
N LEU A 97 0.78 -9.85 -5.73
CA LEU A 97 1.46 -8.71 -5.11
C LEU A 97 1.60 -8.87 -3.60
N SER A 98 0.99 -9.87 -2.97
CA SER A 98 1.04 -10.03 -1.50
C SER A 98 2.43 -10.40 -0.98
N TYR A 99 2.86 -9.76 0.11
CA TYR A 99 4.01 -10.15 0.90
C TYR A 99 3.58 -10.86 2.19
N HIS A 100 3.99 -12.12 2.31
CA HIS A 100 3.88 -12.86 3.57
C HIS A 100 5.21 -12.73 4.32
N ALA A 101 5.20 -12.02 5.45
CA ALA A 101 6.37 -11.95 6.30
C ALA A 101 6.72 -13.37 6.81
N PRO A 102 7.98 -13.80 6.68
CA PRO A 102 8.40 -15.07 7.26
C PRO A 102 8.21 -15.03 8.79
N HIS A 103 7.72 -16.14 9.34
CA HIS A 103 7.54 -16.32 10.79
C HIS A 103 8.85 -16.25 11.55
#